data_AF-A0A413SLP5-F1
#
_entry.id   AF-A0A413SLP5-F1
#
_cell.length_a   1.000
_cell.length_b   1.000
_cell.length_c   1.000
_cell.angle_alpha   90.00
_cell.angle_beta   90.00
_cell.angle_gamma   90.00
#
_symmetry.space_group_name_H-M   'P 1'
#
loop_
_entity.id
_entity.type
_entity.pdbx_description
1 polymer ?
#
loop_
_entity_poly.entity_id
_entity_poly.type
_entity_poly.pdbx_seq_one_letter_code
_entity_poly.pdbx_strand_id
1 'polypeptide(L)'
;MRQKPFIIVRGGGDLATGTIHRLWAAGFPVLVLETEHPAAIRRQVAVCEAVYEGSATVEGMEAVLIKDTAEAKKVIDTGKVPLIVDPDGASITALKPEVVVDAILAKKNLGTNRSMAPLTVGLGPGFTAGVDVDIVIETMRGHNLGRIIREGSAIPNTGIPGNIGGYTAERVIHAGAEGILYNVHKIGDIVEQGEEIAYIADEKENRRYSVTATIPGIIRGLIRDGYPVTKGFKIADIDPRKSELSNCFTISDKARCIAGSVLEVVCAFGSNILS
;
A
#
# COMPACT_ATOMS: atom_id res chain seq x y z
N MET A 1 0.83 30.02 13.21
CA MET A 1 0.14 28.73 12.99
C MET A 1 0.92 27.65 13.73
N ARG A 2 0.25 26.69 14.39
CA ARG A 2 0.95 25.55 15.01
C ARG A 2 1.67 24.77 13.90
N GLN A 3 2.89 24.33 14.15
CA GLN A 3 3.61 23.46 13.23
C GLN A 3 2.81 22.15 13.07
N LYS A 4 2.62 21.69 11.84
CA LYS A 4 1.92 20.43 11.59
C LYS A 4 2.79 19.26 12.07
N PRO A 5 2.19 18.22 12.69
CA PRO A 5 2.87 16.99 13.07
C PRO A 5 3.71 16.41 11.93
N PHE A 6 4.93 15.97 12.23
CA PHE A 6 5.72 15.12 11.34
C PHE A 6 5.21 13.68 11.43
N ILE A 7 4.98 13.09 10.26
CA ILE A 7 4.32 11.79 10.14
C ILE A 7 5.25 10.83 9.41
N ILE A 8 5.49 9.68 10.03
CA ILE A 8 6.10 8.55 9.35
C ILE A 8 5.02 7.54 8.98
N VAL A 9 4.98 7.15 7.70
CA VAL A 9 4.10 6.08 7.21
C VAL A 9 4.95 4.87 6.85
N ARG A 10 4.67 3.73 7.48
CA ARG A 10 5.31 2.45 7.13
C ARG A 10 4.52 1.80 5.98
N GLY A 11 5.21 1.43 4.91
CA GLY A 11 4.65 0.82 3.71
C GLY A 11 4.32 1.85 2.61
N GLY A 12 4.59 1.49 1.35
CA GLY A 12 4.36 2.34 0.18
C GLY A 12 3.41 1.74 -0.86
N GLY A 13 2.68 0.67 -0.51
CA GLY A 13 1.72 0.00 -1.40
C GLY A 13 0.48 0.82 -1.74
N ASP A 14 -0.46 0.23 -2.49
CA ASP A 14 -1.70 0.87 -3.01
C ASP A 14 -2.52 1.60 -1.92
N LEU A 15 -2.86 0.91 -0.82
CA LEU A 15 -3.65 1.53 0.25
C LEU A 15 -2.84 2.56 1.05
N ALA A 16 -1.55 2.30 1.30
CA ALA A 16 -0.66 3.23 1.97
C ALA A 16 -0.52 4.54 1.17
N THR A 17 -0.41 4.43 -0.15
CA THR A 17 -0.30 5.56 -1.06
C THR A 17 -1.50 6.50 -0.95
N GLY A 18 -2.72 5.97 -0.79
CA GLY A 18 -3.90 6.80 -0.52
C GLY A 18 -3.77 7.62 0.77
N THR A 19 -3.26 6.99 1.84
CA THR A 19 -3.01 7.67 3.12
C THR A 19 -1.93 8.73 2.99
N ILE A 20 -0.79 8.39 2.38
CA ILE A 20 0.34 9.30 2.14
C ILE A 20 -0.12 10.50 1.32
N HIS A 21 -0.85 10.26 0.22
CA HIS A 21 -1.42 11.30 -0.65
C HIS A 21 -2.32 12.26 0.11
N ARG A 22 -3.25 11.73 0.91
CA ARG A 22 -4.18 12.58 1.66
C ARG A 22 -3.46 13.45 2.70
N LEU A 23 -2.48 12.90 3.41
CA LEU A 23 -1.69 13.64 4.40
C LEU A 23 -0.82 14.71 3.72
N TRP A 24 -0.13 14.36 2.63
CA TRP A 24 0.65 15.30 1.83
C TRP A 24 -0.21 16.42 1.24
N ALA A 25 -1.36 16.10 0.64
CA ALA A 25 -2.27 17.07 0.06
C ALA A 25 -2.90 17.99 1.13
N ALA A 26 -3.09 17.49 2.35
CA ALA A 26 -3.47 18.30 3.50
C ALA A 26 -2.29 19.12 4.06
N GLY A 27 -1.10 19.02 3.49
CA GLY A 27 0.10 19.79 3.79
C GLY A 27 0.87 19.33 5.03
N PHE A 28 0.72 18.07 5.44
CA PHE A 28 1.55 17.49 6.50
C PHE A 28 2.92 17.09 5.95
N PRO A 29 4.01 17.26 6.72
CA PRO A 29 5.30 16.69 6.38
C PRO A 29 5.27 15.17 6.61
N VAL A 30 5.50 14.41 5.54
CA VAL A 30 5.41 12.93 5.53
C VAL A 30 6.73 12.32 5.09
N LEU A 31 7.16 11.26 5.78
CA LEU A 31 8.24 10.37 5.34
C LEU A 31 7.71 8.93 5.23
N VAL A 32 8.02 8.26 4.12
CA VAL A 32 7.62 6.86 3.88
C VAL A 32 8.80 5.93 4.19
N LEU A 33 8.55 4.87 4.95
CA LEU A 33 9.50 3.79 5.13
C LEU A 33 9.06 2.59 4.29
N GLU A 34 10.00 1.99 3.58
CA GLU A 34 9.74 0.76 2.84
C GLU A 34 10.81 -0.33 2.99
N THR A 35 10.46 -1.54 2.57
CA THR A 35 11.42 -2.64 2.42
C THR A 35 12.29 -2.49 1.17
N GLU A 36 13.38 -3.26 1.09
CA GLU A 36 14.29 -3.28 -0.07
C GLU A 36 13.62 -3.79 -1.36
N HIS A 37 12.67 -4.70 -1.21
CA HIS A 37 11.97 -5.36 -2.32
C HIS A 37 10.45 -5.32 -2.07
N PRO A 38 9.82 -4.14 -2.17
CA PRO A 38 8.41 -4.03 -1.89
C PRO A 38 7.58 -4.68 -3.00
N ALA A 39 6.52 -5.37 -2.59
CA ALA A 39 5.58 -6.02 -3.51
C ALA A 39 4.33 -5.18 -3.70
N ALA A 40 4.05 -4.80 -4.95
CA ALA A 40 2.77 -4.21 -5.34
C ALA A 40 2.33 -4.77 -6.69
N ILE A 41 1.07 -5.19 -6.78
CA ILE A 41 0.47 -5.50 -8.09
C ILE A 41 -0.12 -4.24 -8.72
N ARG A 42 -0.69 -3.32 -7.93
CA ARG A 42 -1.23 -2.05 -8.40
C ARG A 42 -0.14 -0.99 -8.48
N ARG A 43 0.89 -1.26 -9.28
CA ARG A 43 2.14 -0.49 -9.33
C ARG A 43 1.94 0.97 -9.76
N GLN A 44 1.02 1.22 -10.68
CA GLN A 44 0.71 2.56 -11.19
C GLN A 44 0.13 3.52 -10.13
N VAL A 45 -0.21 3.01 -8.94
CA VAL A 45 -0.76 3.80 -7.82
C VAL A 45 -0.06 3.46 -6.50
N ALA A 46 1.16 2.94 -6.54
CA ALA A 46 1.94 2.59 -5.37
C ALA A 46 3.26 3.38 -5.36
N VAL A 47 3.50 4.18 -4.32
CA VAL A 47 4.75 4.96 -4.21
C VAL A 47 5.97 4.09 -3.89
N CYS A 48 5.78 2.84 -3.45
CA CYS A 48 6.89 1.90 -3.27
C CYS A 48 7.65 1.58 -4.56
N GLU A 49 7.09 1.89 -5.74
CA GLU A 49 7.83 1.83 -7.00
C GLU A 49 9.08 2.73 -7.01
N ALA A 50 9.11 3.80 -6.18
CA ALA A 50 10.27 4.66 -6.02
C ALA A 50 11.51 3.90 -5.50
N VAL A 51 11.35 2.78 -4.79
CA VAL A 51 12.47 1.93 -4.37
C VAL A 51 13.25 1.39 -5.59
N TYR A 52 12.55 1.12 -6.69
CA TYR A 52 13.15 0.57 -7.90
C TYR A 52 13.57 1.65 -8.90
N GLU A 53 12.74 2.67 -9.08
CA GLU A 53 12.93 3.69 -10.13
C GLU A 53 13.56 5.00 -9.61
N GLY A 54 13.84 5.08 -8.30
CA GLY A 54 14.31 6.29 -7.60
C GLY A 54 13.21 7.33 -7.32
N SER A 55 12.08 7.28 -8.02
CA SER A 55 10.91 8.11 -7.74
C SER A 55 9.63 7.48 -8.29
N ALA A 56 8.47 7.89 -7.76
CA ALA A 56 7.15 7.48 -8.25
C ALA A 56 6.15 8.62 -8.06
N THR A 57 5.33 8.89 -9.08
CA THR A 57 4.29 9.94 -9.03
C THR A 57 2.90 9.34 -9.08
N VAL A 58 2.05 9.70 -8.11
CA VAL A 58 0.65 9.28 -8.05
C VAL A 58 -0.24 10.49 -7.79
N GLU A 59 -1.18 10.77 -8.70
CA GLU A 59 -2.12 11.90 -8.59
C GLU A 59 -1.46 13.24 -8.22
N GLY A 60 -0.32 13.54 -8.87
CA GLY A 60 0.45 14.78 -8.69
C GLY A 60 1.39 14.79 -7.48
N MET A 61 1.34 13.77 -6.63
CA MET A 61 2.28 13.60 -5.52
C MET A 61 3.48 12.77 -5.99
N GLU A 62 4.67 13.37 -5.94
CA GLU A 62 5.93 12.68 -6.23
C GLU A 62 6.58 12.19 -4.93
N ALA A 63 6.79 10.87 -4.84
CA ALA A 63 7.62 10.24 -3.83
C ALA A 63 9.04 10.02 -4.37
N VAL A 64 10.06 10.34 -3.59
CA VAL A 64 11.46 10.32 -4.00
C VAL A 64 12.27 9.45 -3.04
N LEU A 65 13.01 8.48 -3.58
CA LEU A 65 13.92 7.65 -2.81
C LEU A 65 15.11 8.49 -2.32
N ILE A 66 15.28 8.56 -1.01
CA ILE A 66 16.42 9.17 -0.33
C ILE A 66 17.35 8.10 0.24
N LYS A 67 18.63 8.43 0.42
CA LYS A 67 19.62 7.51 1.00
C LYS A 67 19.86 7.75 2.48
N ASP A 68 19.66 8.99 2.92
CA ASP A 68 19.85 9.41 4.30
C ASP A 68 18.65 10.23 4.79
N THR A 69 18.20 9.98 6.03
CA THR A 69 17.12 10.74 6.68
C THR A 69 17.38 12.25 6.76
N ALA A 70 18.64 12.68 6.75
CA ALA A 70 19.02 14.09 6.67
C ALA A 70 18.50 14.79 5.40
N GLU A 71 18.24 14.04 4.33
CA GLU A 71 17.69 14.55 3.08
C GLU A 71 16.18 14.79 3.16
N ALA A 72 15.48 14.17 4.12
CA ALA A 72 14.02 14.17 4.18
C ALA A 72 13.44 15.59 4.22
N LYS A 73 13.99 16.47 5.06
CA LYS A 73 13.53 17.86 5.17
C LYS A 73 13.64 18.60 3.84
N LYS A 74 14.76 18.44 3.11
CA LYS A 74 14.97 19.09 1.81
C LYS A 74 13.92 18.64 0.79
N VAL A 75 13.61 17.35 0.74
CA VAL A 75 12.58 16.82 -0.17
C VAL A 75 11.19 17.37 0.20
N ILE A 76 10.83 17.38 1.49
CA ILE A 76 9.57 17.93 1.99
C ILE A 76 9.43 19.42 1.65
N ASP A 77 10.50 20.21 1.84
CA ASP A 77 10.51 21.64 1.53
C ASP A 77 10.28 21.94 0.03
N THR A 78 10.55 20.96 -0.86
CA THR A 78 10.24 21.05 -2.30
C THR A 78 8.81 20.61 -2.66
N GLY A 79 7.99 20.28 -1.66
CA GLY A 79 6.61 19.81 -1.86
C GLY A 79 6.51 18.35 -2.29
N LYS A 80 7.57 17.56 -2.12
CA LYS A 80 7.62 16.12 -2.46
C LYS A 80 7.60 15.26 -1.19
N VAL A 81 7.40 13.95 -1.36
CA VAL A 81 7.41 12.99 -0.25
C VAL A 81 8.72 12.18 -0.25
N PRO A 82 9.60 12.31 0.75
CA PRO A 82 10.73 11.41 0.87
C PRO A 82 10.26 9.98 1.17
N LEU A 83 10.94 9.02 0.57
CA LEU A 83 10.80 7.58 0.81
C LEU A 83 12.19 7.02 1.10
N ILE A 84 12.34 6.22 2.14
CA ILE A 84 13.61 5.57 2.48
C ILE A 84 13.41 4.05 2.65
N VAL A 85 14.41 3.28 2.25
CA VAL A 85 14.46 1.85 2.53
C VAL A 85 14.90 1.66 3.98
N ASP A 86 13.96 1.28 4.83
CA ASP A 86 14.12 1.11 6.27
C ASP A 86 13.08 0.09 6.79
N PRO A 87 13.26 -1.22 6.50
CA PRO A 87 12.28 -2.25 6.84
C PRO A 87 12.04 -2.37 8.36
N ASP A 88 13.08 -2.14 9.16
CA ASP A 88 13.06 -2.26 10.62
C ASP A 88 12.50 -1.00 11.31
N GLY A 89 12.37 0.11 10.58
CA GLY A 89 11.85 1.36 11.10
C GLY A 89 12.81 2.11 12.01
N ALA A 90 14.12 1.96 11.81
CA ALA A 90 15.14 2.64 12.62
C ALA A 90 15.00 4.17 12.60
N SER A 91 14.52 4.72 11.49
CA SER A 91 14.24 6.15 11.29
C SER A 91 13.19 6.68 12.27
N ILE A 92 12.27 5.85 12.76
CA ILE A 92 11.25 6.26 13.73
C ILE A 92 11.92 6.70 15.04
N THR A 93 12.83 5.87 15.56
CA THR A 93 13.58 6.18 16.78
C THR A 93 14.50 7.39 16.60
N ALA A 94 15.13 7.50 15.43
CA ALA A 94 16.07 8.58 15.13
C ALA A 94 15.37 9.95 14.99
N LEU A 95 14.23 9.98 14.28
CA LEU A 95 13.54 11.22 13.91
C LEU A 95 12.44 11.62 14.90
N LYS A 96 11.95 10.68 15.74
CA LYS A 96 10.93 10.91 16.77
C LYS A 96 9.69 11.65 16.22
N PRO A 97 8.99 11.08 15.22
CA PRO A 97 7.81 11.72 14.67
C PRO A 97 6.70 11.83 15.71
N GLU A 98 5.81 12.80 15.55
CA GLU A 98 4.61 12.91 16.38
C GLU A 98 3.57 11.85 16.04
N VAL A 99 3.57 11.34 14.80
CA VAL A 99 2.65 10.29 14.35
C VAL A 99 3.37 9.19 13.56
N VAL A 100 3.05 7.94 13.88
CA VAL A 100 3.39 6.77 13.05
C VAL A 100 2.11 6.12 12.54
N VAL A 101 2.02 5.91 11.23
CA VAL A 101 0.95 5.13 10.59
C VAL A 101 1.54 3.86 10.01
N ASP A 102 1.13 2.70 10.51
CA ASP A 102 1.46 1.42 9.90
C ASP A 102 0.43 1.07 8.83
N ALA A 103 0.86 1.22 7.58
CA ALA A 103 0.11 0.93 6.37
C ALA A 103 0.71 -0.26 5.59
N ILE A 104 1.53 -1.11 6.24
CA ILE A 104 2.15 -2.29 5.61
C ILE A 104 1.08 -3.33 5.24
N LEU A 105 -0.01 -3.42 6.02
CA LEU A 105 -1.13 -4.34 5.81
C LEU A 105 -0.71 -5.83 5.80
N ALA A 106 0.27 -6.18 6.62
CA ALA A 106 0.78 -7.54 6.77
C ALA A 106 -0.23 -8.54 7.39
N LYS A 107 -1.38 -8.05 7.87
CA LYS A 107 -2.43 -8.82 8.59
C LYS A 107 -1.96 -9.41 9.92
N LYS A 108 -0.75 -9.04 10.36
CA LYS A 108 -0.10 -9.34 11.62
C LYS A 108 0.79 -8.17 11.98
N ASN A 109 1.01 -7.94 13.27
CA ASN A 109 1.94 -6.91 13.72
C ASN A 109 3.39 -7.32 13.40
N LEU A 110 4.12 -6.46 12.69
CA LEU A 110 5.54 -6.64 12.35
C LEU A 110 6.47 -5.80 13.24
N GLY A 111 6.01 -5.41 14.43
CA GLY A 111 6.79 -4.67 15.42
C GLY A 111 6.33 -3.24 15.67
N THR A 112 5.25 -2.77 15.01
CA THR A 112 4.64 -1.48 15.37
C THR A 112 4.09 -1.55 16.78
N ASN A 113 4.39 -0.55 17.59
CA ASN A 113 3.90 -0.46 18.96
C ASN A 113 3.66 0.99 19.37
N ARG A 114 2.82 1.19 20.39
CA ARG A 114 2.41 2.51 20.92
C ARG A 114 3.55 3.43 21.37
N SER A 115 4.74 2.90 21.64
CA SER A 115 5.88 3.73 22.07
C SER A 115 6.63 4.38 20.91
N MET A 116 6.32 4.03 19.67
CA MET A 116 6.98 4.55 18.47
C MET A 116 6.74 6.05 18.23
N ALA A 117 5.60 6.58 18.66
CA ALA A 117 5.25 7.99 18.53
C ALA A 117 4.14 8.35 19.53
N PRO A 118 3.94 9.64 19.85
CA PRO A 118 2.78 10.11 20.61
C PRO A 118 1.42 9.65 20.09
N LEU A 119 1.29 9.44 18.77
CA LEU A 119 0.12 8.80 18.15
C LEU A 119 0.58 7.69 17.21
N THR A 120 0.04 6.49 17.40
CA THR A 120 0.23 5.34 16.52
C THR A 120 -1.08 4.86 15.92
N VAL A 121 -1.10 4.67 14.59
CA VAL A 121 -2.29 4.26 13.84
C VAL A 121 -1.98 2.99 13.04
N GLY A 122 -2.71 1.91 13.28
CA GLY A 122 -2.62 0.67 12.51
C GLY A 122 -3.74 0.58 11.46
N LEU A 123 -3.41 0.22 10.22
CA LEU A 123 -4.41 0.00 9.18
C LEU A 123 -4.78 -1.48 9.06
N GLY A 124 -6.04 -1.82 9.37
CA GLY A 124 -6.61 -3.14 9.15
C GLY A 124 -6.25 -4.17 10.23
N PRO A 125 -6.48 -5.46 9.93
CA PRO A 125 -6.25 -6.54 10.90
C PRO A 125 -4.76 -6.72 11.21
N GLY A 126 -4.48 -7.31 12.37
CA GLY A 126 -3.12 -7.52 12.88
C GLY A 126 -2.72 -6.55 14.00
N PHE A 127 -3.59 -5.59 14.33
CA PHE A 127 -3.42 -4.64 15.42
C PHE A 127 -4.65 -4.63 16.32
N THR A 128 -4.43 -4.28 17.59
CA THR A 128 -5.47 -4.04 18.59
C THR A 128 -5.29 -2.64 19.18
N ALA A 129 -6.30 -1.78 19.00
CA ALA A 129 -6.31 -0.43 19.56
C ALA A 129 -6.30 -0.49 21.10
N GLY A 130 -5.47 0.36 21.71
CA GLY A 130 -5.19 0.38 23.15
C GLY A 130 -4.08 -0.59 23.59
N VAL A 131 -3.72 -1.57 22.76
CA VAL A 131 -2.70 -2.59 23.07
C VAL A 131 -1.47 -2.42 22.16
N ASP A 132 -1.63 -2.67 20.86
CA ASP A 132 -0.55 -2.58 19.87
C ASP A 132 -0.34 -1.14 19.39
N VAL A 133 -1.44 -0.43 19.13
CA VAL A 133 -1.47 0.94 18.60
C VAL A 133 -2.53 1.75 19.32
N ASP A 134 -2.52 3.07 19.19
CA ASP A 134 -3.56 3.91 19.82
C ASP A 134 -4.88 3.82 19.06
N ILE A 135 -4.82 3.77 17.73
CA ILE A 135 -6.00 3.72 16.86
C ILE A 135 -5.84 2.64 15.79
N VAL A 136 -6.92 1.92 15.51
CA VAL A 136 -7.02 1.03 14.34
C VAL A 136 -8.03 1.60 13.36
N ILE A 137 -7.72 1.59 12.06
CA ILE A 137 -8.67 1.94 11.01
C ILE A 137 -9.15 0.66 10.30
N GLU A 138 -10.47 0.48 10.20
CA GLU A 138 -11.06 -0.64 9.48
C GLU A 138 -10.77 -0.56 7.97
N THR A 139 -10.33 -1.68 7.38
CA THR A 139 -9.97 -1.78 5.97
C THR A 139 -10.80 -2.81 5.20
N MET A 140 -11.70 -3.55 5.86
CA MET A 140 -12.65 -4.43 5.20
C MET A 140 -13.68 -3.62 4.43
N ARG A 141 -13.96 -4.00 3.19
CA ARG A 141 -15.03 -3.36 2.41
C ARG A 141 -16.38 -3.70 3.04
N GLY A 142 -17.26 -2.71 3.14
CA GLY A 142 -18.58 -2.87 3.72
C GLY A 142 -18.97 -1.63 4.53
N HIS A 143 -20.03 -1.76 5.33
CA HIS A 143 -20.58 -0.66 6.13
C HIS A 143 -19.55 0.00 7.06
N ASN A 144 -18.59 -0.77 7.58
CA ASN A 144 -17.59 -0.27 8.53
C ASN A 144 -16.28 0.19 7.86
N LEU A 145 -16.16 0.23 6.53
CA LEU A 145 -14.91 0.66 5.88
C LEU A 145 -14.49 2.06 6.35
N GLY A 146 -13.23 2.21 6.79
CA GLY A 146 -12.70 3.47 7.31
C GLY A 146 -13.08 3.75 8.77
N ARG A 147 -13.89 2.90 9.42
CA ARG A 147 -14.26 3.12 10.82
C ARG A 147 -13.03 3.24 11.71
N ILE A 148 -13.02 4.31 12.52
CA ILE A 148 -12.00 4.56 13.54
C ILE A 148 -12.34 3.70 14.76
N ILE A 149 -11.44 2.78 15.09
CA ILE A 149 -11.55 1.84 16.21
C ILE A 149 -10.62 2.32 17.30
N ARG A 150 -11.20 2.77 18.42
CA ARG A 150 -10.46 3.27 19.61
C ARG A 150 -10.17 2.17 20.62
N GLU A 151 -10.91 1.07 20.56
CA GLU A 151 -10.73 -0.12 21.40
C GLU A 151 -11.05 -1.37 20.56
N GLY A 152 -10.18 -2.38 20.61
CA GLY A 152 -10.32 -3.62 19.84
C GLY A 152 -9.62 -3.60 18.48
N SER A 153 -9.94 -4.58 17.64
CA SER A 153 -9.26 -4.83 16.35
C SER A 153 -10.20 -4.67 15.16
N ALA A 154 -9.63 -4.44 13.98
CA ALA A 154 -10.37 -4.52 12.71
C ALA A 154 -10.83 -5.96 12.42
N ILE A 155 -11.79 -6.10 11.51
CA ILE A 155 -12.29 -7.40 11.06
C ILE A 155 -11.13 -8.27 10.53
N PRO A 156 -11.00 -9.54 10.97
CA PRO A 156 -9.97 -10.45 10.48
C PRO A 156 -9.98 -10.57 8.96
N ASN A 157 -8.80 -10.82 8.38
CA ASN A 157 -8.68 -11.01 6.93
C ASN A 157 -9.51 -12.23 6.48
N THR A 158 -10.56 -11.99 5.70
CA THR A 158 -11.44 -13.03 5.15
C THR A 158 -10.80 -13.84 4.01
N GLY A 159 -9.73 -13.31 3.40
CA GLY A 159 -9.11 -13.90 2.21
C GLY A 159 -9.91 -13.70 0.91
N ILE A 160 -11.12 -13.15 0.99
CA ILE A 160 -12.00 -12.94 -0.16
C ILE A 160 -11.85 -11.50 -0.66
N PRO A 161 -11.42 -11.27 -1.91
CA PRO A 161 -11.37 -9.92 -2.49
C PRO A 161 -12.78 -9.33 -2.66
N GLY A 162 -12.88 -8.01 -2.56
CA GLY A 162 -14.16 -7.31 -2.78
C GLY A 162 -14.69 -7.50 -4.20
N ASN A 163 -16.03 -7.50 -4.34
CA ASN A 163 -16.73 -7.65 -5.60
C ASN A 163 -16.45 -6.47 -6.55
N ILE A 164 -16.10 -6.78 -7.79
CA ILE A 164 -16.01 -5.83 -8.89
C ILE A 164 -16.72 -6.44 -10.10
N GLY A 165 -17.81 -5.80 -10.56
CA GLY A 165 -18.54 -6.26 -11.74
C GLY A 165 -19.08 -7.69 -11.65
N GLY A 166 -19.37 -8.19 -10.44
CA GLY A 166 -19.86 -9.56 -10.22
C GLY A 166 -18.78 -10.56 -9.80
N TYR A 167 -17.49 -10.21 -9.89
CA TYR A 167 -16.36 -11.13 -9.64
C TYR A 167 -15.67 -10.83 -8.32
N THR A 168 -15.16 -11.86 -7.62
CA THR A 168 -14.55 -11.72 -6.29
C THR A 168 -13.15 -12.34 -6.23
N ALA A 169 -13.01 -13.64 -6.02
CA ALA A 169 -11.72 -14.32 -5.97
C ALA A 169 -11.10 -14.49 -7.36
N GLU A 170 -11.95 -14.67 -8.37
CA GLU A 170 -11.58 -14.98 -9.74
C GLU A 170 -10.76 -13.85 -10.38
N ARG A 171 -10.95 -12.61 -9.96
CA ARG A 171 -10.18 -11.48 -10.50
C ARG A 171 -8.73 -11.44 -10.03
N VAL A 172 -8.42 -12.06 -8.90
CA VAL A 172 -7.08 -12.02 -8.29
C VAL A 172 -6.32 -13.29 -8.62
N ILE A 173 -5.25 -13.13 -9.39
CA ILE A 173 -4.43 -14.24 -9.85
C ILE A 173 -3.26 -14.42 -8.88
N HIS A 174 -3.03 -15.67 -8.48
CA HIS A 174 -1.94 -16.07 -7.61
C HIS A 174 -0.97 -16.98 -8.37
N ALA A 175 0.31 -16.91 -8.01
CA ALA A 175 1.36 -17.72 -8.61
C ALA A 175 1.10 -19.22 -8.39
N GLY A 176 1.04 -19.99 -9.48
CA GLY A 176 0.86 -21.44 -9.43
C GLY A 176 2.10 -22.23 -9.00
N ALA A 177 3.27 -21.60 -9.12
CA ALA A 177 4.59 -22.14 -8.81
C ALA A 177 5.48 -21.05 -8.20
N GLU A 178 6.64 -21.45 -7.68
CA GLU A 178 7.70 -20.51 -7.30
C GLU A 178 8.64 -20.26 -8.48
N GLY A 179 9.34 -19.12 -8.48
CA GLY A 179 10.28 -18.74 -9.53
C GLY A 179 10.33 -17.23 -9.77
N ILE A 180 10.87 -16.82 -10.91
CA ILE A 180 10.91 -15.42 -11.36
C ILE A 180 9.76 -15.17 -12.33
N LEU A 181 8.91 -14.18 -12.02
CA LEU A 181 7.78 -13.83 -12.88
C LEU A 181 8.20 -12.82 -13.96
N TYR A 182 7.87 -13.12 -15.21
CA TYR A 182 8.06 -12.24 -16.37
C TYR A 182 6.73 -11.88 -17.00
N ASN A 183 6.56 -10.61 -17.31
CA ASN A 183 5.34 -10.04 -17.84
C ASN A 183 5.27 -10.20 -19.36
N VAL A 184 4.11 -10.64 -19.87
CA VAL A 184 3.79 -10.65 -21.31
C VAL A 184 2.95 -9.43 -21.66
N HIS A 185 2.05 -9.04 -20.75
CA HIS A 185 1.24 -7.84 -20.83
C HIS A 185 1.64 -6.81 -19.78
N LYS A 186 1.03 -5.62 -19.86
CA LYS A 186 1.21 -4.54 -18.88
C LYS A 186 -0.13 -4.13 -18.26
N ILE A 187 -0.02 -3.42 -17.13
CA ILE A 187 -1.18 -2.79 -16.49
C ILE A 187 -1.87 -1.84 -17.49
N GLY A 188 -3.18 -1.97 -17.62
CA GLY A 188 -4.00 -1.21 -18.57
C GLY A 188 -4.34 -1.95 -19.87
N ASP A 189 -3.68 -3.07 -20.17
CA ASP A 189 -4.04 -3.89 -21.32
C ASP A 189 -5.40 -4.58 -21.09
N ILE A 190 -6.17 -4.73 -22.18
CA ILE A 190 -7.40 -5.51 -22.20
C ILE A 190 -7.05 -6.93 -22.63
N VAL A 191 -7.54 -7.92 -21.89
CA VAL A 191 -7.28 -9.34 -22.13
C VAL A 191 -8.56 -10.15 -22.15
N GLU A 192 -8.54 -11.26 -22.87
CA GLU A 192 -9.59 -12.27 -22.88
C GLU A 192 -9.27 -13.41 -21.91
N GLN A 193 -10.29 -14.16 -21.49
CA GLN A 193 -10.07 -15.30 -20.59
C GLN A 193 -9.19 -16.36 -21.24
N GLY A 194 -8.20 -16.86 -20.50
CA GLY A 194 -7.23 -17.85 -20.96
C GLY A 194 -6.02 -17.27 -21.68
N GLU A 195 -6.01 -15.97 -21.99
CA GLU A 195 -4.87 -15.28 -22.58
C GLU A 195 -3.69 -15.26 -21.61
N GLU A 196 -2.47 -15.50 -22.12
CA GLU A 196 -1.27 -15.51 -21.28
C GLU A 196 -0.84 -14.08 -20.95
N ILE A 197 -0.86 -13.72 -19.66
CA ILE A 197 -0.53 -12.36 -19.19
C ILE A 197 0.90 -12.24 -18.65
N ALA A 198 1.46 -13.37 -18.20
CA ALA A 198 2.80 -13.49 -17.64
C ALA A 198 3.22 -14.98 -17.65
N TYR A 199 4.46 -15.26 -17.30
CA TYR A 199 4.92 -16.60 -16.99
C TYR A 199 5.91 -16.59 -15.82
N ILE A 200 6.01 -17.71 -15.11
CA ILE A 200 6.97 -17.90 -14.03
C ILE A 200 8.04 -18.87 -14.53
N ALA A 201 9.30 -18.43 -14.52
CA ALA A 201 10.44 -19.27 -14.82
C ALA A 201 11.03 -19.83 -13.52
N ASP A 202 11.10 -21.16 -13.44
CA ASP A 202 11.90 -21.86 -12.45
C ASP A 202 13.22 -22.25 -13.11
N GLU A 203 14.27 -21.48 -12.82
CA GLU A 203 15.61 -21.70 -13.38
C GLU A 203 16.25 -23.00 -12.86
N LYS A 204 15.86 -23.49 -11.67
CA LYS A 204 16.44 -24.72 -11.10
C LYS A 204 15.89 -25.94 -11.81
N GLU A 205 14.60 -25.94 -12.12
CA GLU A 205 13.93 -27.04 -12.81
C GLU A 205 13.88 -26.87 -14.34
N ASN A 206 14.37 -25.74 -14.85
CA ASN A 206 14.24 -25.32 -16.25
C ASN A 206 12.79 -25.42 -16.75
N ARG A 207 11.84 -24.95 -15.92
CA ARG A 207 10.40 -25.01 -16.18
C ARG A 207 9.82 -23.61 -16.36
N ARG A 208 8.79 -23.53 -17.20
CA ARG A 208 7.99 -22.32 -17.44
C ARG A 208 6.54 -22.61 -17.10
N TYR A 209 5.98 -21.83 -16.18
CA TYR A 209 4.58 -21.92 -15.79
C TYR A 209 3.81 -20.72 -16.36
N SER A 210 2.87 -20.98 -17.25
CA SER A 210 2.01 -19.95 -17.84
C SER A 210 1.10 -19.34 -16.77
N VAL A 211 0.97 -18.01 -16.77
CA VAL A 211 -0.02 -17.28 -15.97
C VAL A 211 -1.03 -16.70 -16.94
N THR A 212 -2.27 -17.19 -16.87
CA THR A 212 -3.34 -16.78 -17.79
C THR A 212 -4.39 -15.92 -17.10
N ALA A 213 -5.05 -15.07 -17.87
CA ALA A 213 -6.20 -14.30 -17.41
C ALA A 213 -7.35 -15.25 -17.02
N THR A 214 -7.77 -15.18 -15.77
CA THR A 214 -8.87 -16.00 -15.22
C THR A 214 -10.25 -15.52 -15.66
N ILE A 215 -10.38 -14.24 -16.00
CA ILE A 215 -11.59 -13.56 -16.48
C ILE A 215 -11.19 -12.56 -17.58
N PRO A 216 -12.09 -12.20 -18.51
CA PRO A 216 -11.83 -11.11 -19.46
C PRO A 216 -11.90 -9.75 -18.75
N GLY A 217 -11.13 -8.77 -19.19
CA GLY A 217 -11.14 -7.44 -18.57
C GLY A 217 -9.86 -6.66 -18.80
N ILE A 218 -9.61 -5.70 -17.92
CA ILE A 218 -8.39 -4.88 -17.90
C ILE A 218 -7.43 -5.44 -16.85
N ILE A 219 -6.16 -5.61 -17.17
CA ILE A 219 -5.13 -5.88 -16.16
C ILE A 219 -4.98 -4.63 -15.29
N ARG A 220 -5.62 -4.64 -14.12
CA ARG A 220 -5.62 -3.52 -13.17
C ARG A 220 -4.41 -3.55 -12.25
N GLY A 221 -3.86 -4.73 -12.01
CA GLY A 221 -2.62 -4.90 -11.30
C GLY A 221 -1.82 -6.07 -11.86
N LEU A 222 -0.51 -5.91 -11.90
CA LEU A 222 0.46 -6.91 -12.31
C LEU A 222 1.77 -6.63 -11.56
N ILE A 223 2.31 -7.66 -10.91
CA ILE A 223 3.58 -7.58 -10.18
C ILE A 223 4.72 -7.16 -11.12
N ARG A 224 5.81 -6.64 -10.55
CA ARG A 224 6.97 -6.18 -11.33
C ARG A 224 7.55 -7.32 -12.17
N ASP A 225 8.00 -6.97 -13.38
CA ASP A 225 8.74 -7.90 -14.23
C ASP A 225 10.07 -8.30 -13.55
N GLY A 226 10.41 -9.58 -13.58
CA GLY A 226 11.57 -10.11 -12.88
C GLY A 226 11.39 -10.28 -11.36
N TYR A 227 10.17 -10.15 -10.82
CA TYR A 227 9.94 -10.27 -9.38
C TYR A 227 9.94 -11.75 -8.92
N PRO A 228 10.64 -12.10 -7.83
CA PRO A 228 10.62 -13.45 -7.28
C PRO A 228 9.28 -13.73 -6.58
N VAL A 229 8.64 -14.84 -6.94
CA VAL A 229 7.33 -15.23 -6.40
C VAL A 229 7.40 -16.63 -5.79
N THR A 230 6.59 -16.85 -4.75
CA THR A 230 6.33 -18.17 -4.17
C THR A 230 4.95 -18.65 -4.59
N LYS A 231 4.70 -19.96 -4.51
CA LYS A 231 3.37 -20.52 -4.79
C LYS A 231 2.31 -19.88 -3.88
N GLY A 232 1.21 -19.42 -4.49
CA GLY A 232 0.13 -18.71 -3.79
C GLY A 232 0.39 -17.21 -3.60
N PHE A 233 1.52 -16.67 -4.06
CA PHE A 233 1.78 -15.24 -4.02
C PHE A 233 0.83 -14.48 -4.96
N LYS A 234 0.31 -13.33 -4.54
CA LYS A 234 -0.60 -12.53 -5.36
C LYS A 234 0.17 -11.79 -6.46
N ILE A 235 -0.13 -12.06 -7.73
CA ILE A 235 0.66 -11.57 -8.87
C ILE A 235 -0.11 -10.67 -9.83
N ALA A 236 -1.43 -10.80 -9.95
CA ALA A 236 -2.22 -9.93 -10.82
C ALA A 236 -3.65 -9.72 -10.30
N ASP A 237 -4.32 -8.70 -10.85
CA ASP A 237 -5.72 -8.36 -10.59
C ASP A 237 -6.37 -7.84 -11.88
N ILE A 238 -7.50 -8.41 -12.27
CA ILE A 238 -8.24 -8.04 -13.49
C ILE A 238 -9.52 -7.28 -13.12
N ASP A 239 -9.76 -6.10 -13.69
CA ASP A 239 -11.05 -5.44 -13.58
C ASP A 239 -11.93 -5.85 -14.77
N PRO A 240 -13.06 -6.55 -14.55
CA PRO A 240 -13.92 -7.00 -15.65
C PRO A 240 -14.59 -5.83 -16.40
N ARG A 241 -14.58 -4.62 -15.84
CA ARG A 241 -15.21 -3.44 -16.42
C ARG A 241 -14.23 -2.74 -17.37
N LYS A 242 -14.27 -3.10 -18.65
CA LYS A 242 -13.41 -2.53 -19.71
C LYS A 242 -13.49 -0.99 -19.84
N SER A 243 -14.57 -0.37 -19.37
CA SER A 243 -14.73 1.10 -19.34
C SER A 243 -13.93 1.80 -18.24
N GLU A 244 -13.40 1.06 -17.27
CA GLU A 244 -12.80 1.59 -16.05
C GLU A 244 -11.27 1.69 -16.10
N LEU A 245 -10.68 1.91 -17.29
CA LEU A 245 -9.23 1.98 -17.50
C LEU A 245 -8.54 2.98 -16.56
N SER A 246 -9.17 4.13 -16.33
CA SER A 246 -8.65 5.17 -15.42
C SER A 246 -8.39 4.64 -14.01
N ASN A 247 -9.15 3.65 -13.55
CA ASN A 247 -9.01 3.08 -12.21
C ASN A 247 -7.70 2.29 -12.00
N CYS A 248 -6.93 2.05 -13.06
CA CYS A 248 -5.57 1.52 -12.98
C CYS A 248 -4.57 2.58 -12.48
N PHE A 249 -4.84 3.86 -12.76
CA PHE A 249 -3.92 4.98 -12.56
C PHE A 249 -4.37 5.95 -11.45
N THR A 250 -5.52 5.70 -10.84
CA THR A 250 -6.06 6.52 -9.76
C THR A 250 -6.17 5.75 -8.44
N ILE A 251 -5.93 6.47 -7.34
CA ILE A 251 -6.10 5.99 -5.97
C ILE A 251 -7.53 5.47 -5.82
N SER A 252 -7.66 4.27 -5.25
CA SER A 252 -8.98 3.62 -5.12
C SER A 252 -9.92 4.35 -4.16
N ASP A 253 -11.22 4.17 -4.36
CA ASP A 253 -12.27 4.53 -3.41
C ASP A 253 -11.97 4.08 -1.98
N LYS A 254 -11.51 2.83 -1.84
CA LYS A 254 -11.13 2.20 -0.58
C LYS A 254 -9.96 2.93 0.07
N ALA A 255 -8.90 3.18 -0.68
CA ALA A 255 -7.72 3.89 -0.19
C ALA A 255 -8.10 5.33 0.23
N ARG A 256 -8.93 6.03 -0.55
CA ARG A 256 -9.42 7.38 -0.21
C ARG A 256 -10.25 7.43 1.08
N CYS A 257 -11.09 6.42 1.32
CA CYS A 257 -11.91 6.32 2.52
C CYS A 257 -11.06 6.08 3.79
N ILE A 258 -10.14 5.11 3.73
CA ILE A 258 -9.18 4.84 4.82
C ILE A 258 -8.34 6.09 5.11
N ALA A 259 -7.80 6.72 4.06
CA ALA A 259 -6.98 7.92 4.17
C ALA A 259 -7.72 9.11 4.80
N GLY A 260 -9.01 9.28 4.51
CA GLY A 260 -9.84 10.31 5.16
C GLY A 260 -9.94 10.11 6.67
N SER A 261 -10.05 8.85 7.10
CA SER A 261 -10.15 8.49 8.51
C SER A 261 -8.81 8.67 9.24
N VAL A 262 -7.70 8.34 8.58
CA VAL A 262 -6.36 8.66 9.10
C VAL A 262 -6.17 10.16 9.25
N LEU A 263 -6.54 10.95 8.23
CA LEU A 263 -6.46 12.41 8.29
C LEU A 263 -7.30 12.98 9.45
N GLU A 264 -8.52 12.46 9.66
CA GLU A 264 -9.38 12.86 10.79
C GLU A 264 -8.67 12.66 12.13
N VAL A 265 -8.11 11.47 12.36
CA VAL A 265 -7.37 11.12 13.58
C VAL A 265 -6.17 12.04 13.77
N VAL A 266 -5.36 12.27 12.72
CA VAL A 266 -4.19 13.14 12.78
C VAL A 266 -4.56 14.59 13.10
N CYS A 267 -5.62 15.12 12.46
CA CYS A 267 -6.11 16.47 12.71
C CYS A 267 -6.65 16.64 14.14
N ALA A 268 -7.41 15.64 14.63
CA ALA A 268 -7.92 15.63 16.00
C ALA A 268 -6.78 15.55 17.03
N PHE A 269 -5.73 14.76 16.76
CA PHE A 269 -4.50 14.72 17.58
C PHE A 269 -3.79 16.08 17.62
N GLY A 270 -3.52 16.69 16.47
CA GLY A 270 -2.85 18.01 16.42
C GLY A 270 -3.64 19.15 17.09
N SER A 271 -4.96 18.96 17.20
CA SER A 271 -5.88 19.90 17.87
C SER A 271 -6.09 19.59 19.35
N ASN A 272 -5.48 18.52 19.90
CA ASN A 272 -5.71 18.01 21.25
C ASN A 272 -7.17 17.61 21.54
N ILE A 273 -7.90 17.15 20.52
CA ILE A 273 -9.32 16.72 20.59
C ILE A 273 -9.43 15.20 20.46
N LEU A 274 -8.30 14.48 20.42
CA LEU A 274 -8.32 13.02 20.47
C LEU A 274 -8.68 12.57 21.90
N SER A 275 -9.98 12.54 22.22
CA SER A 275 -10.53 11.92 23.42
C SER A 275 -10.75 10.43 23.23
#